data_AF-A0A1Q7WFN1-F1
#
_entry.id   AF-A0A1Q7WFN1-F1
#
_cell.length_a   1.000
_cell.length_b   1.000
_cell.length_c   1.000
_cell.angle_alpha   90.00
_cell.angle_beta   90.00
_cell.angle_gamma   90.00
#
_symmetry.space_group_name_H-M   'P 1'
#
loop_
_entity.id
_entity.type
_entity.pdbx_description
1 polymer ?
#
loop_
_entity_poly.entity_id
_entity_poly.type
_entity_poly.pdbx_seq_one_letter_code
_entity_poly.pdbx_strand_id
1 'polypeptide(L)'
;MLAGNLRRLREEAGTPVEEIVKAAGVIGLEWTPVWLTALEKGTKSPTAEQLLALPVVLTASLGHRITLADLLAGEAPVLLGPETAVRARHLHDLVTGEPTHPLISLPVPEPAPEVGAAARAAEKMREIRHAGLGNIDMRALSRAEAGAGDAETKLARKLGVPPILVIAAAASLWGRSLTEERDARLAEGGTPTAINRKLTTDLTVRLEEAVRADTGQR
;
A
#
# COMPACT_ATOMS: atom_id res chain seq x y z
N MET A 1 27.98 3.06 -3.99
CA MET A 1 27.23 1.85 -4.41
C MET A 1 27.25 1.72 -5.92
N LEU A 2 26.47 2.52 -6.67
CA LEU A 2 26.39 2.44 -8.14
C LEU A 2 27.76 2.38 -8.83
N ALA A 3 28.63 3.34 -8.52
CA ALA A 3 29.99 3.42 -9.06
C ALA A 3 30.80 2.12 -8.86
N GLY A 4 30.74 1.55 -7.64
CA GLY A 4 31.44 0.32 -7.29
C GLY A 4 30.86 -0.91 -7.99
N ASN A 5 29.53 -1.02 -8.07
CA ASN A 5 28.88 -2.14 -8.74
C ASN A 5 29.09 -2.11 -10.25
N LEU A 6 29.01 -0.93 -10.87
CA LEU A 6 29.29 -0.73 -12.29
C LEU A 6 30.71 -1.22 -12.63
N ARG A 7 31.70 -0.75 -11.86
CA ARG A 7 33.09 -1.15 -12.03
C ARG A 7 33.27 -2.65 -11.83
N ARG A 8 32.67 -3.21 -10.77
CA ARG A 8 32.72 -4.64 -10.45
C ARG A 8 32.17 -5.49 -11.60
N LEU A 9 30.96 -5.20 -12.08
CA LEU A 9 30.32 -5.93 -13.18
C LEU A 9 31.19 -5.89 -14.46
N ARG A 10 31.78 -4.74 -14.75
CA ARG A 10 32.70 -4.59 -15.89
C ARG A 10 33.98 -5.42 -15.71
N GLU A 11 34.61 -5.35 -14.55
CA GLU A 11 35.85 -6.07 -14.24
C GLU A 11 35.64 -7.59 -14.21
N GLU A 12 34.51 -8.07 -13.69
CA GLU A 12 34.13 -9.49 -13.68
C GLU A 12 33.97 -10.06 -15.10
N ALA A 13 33.46 -9.27 -16.04
CA ALA A 13 33.35 -9.67 -17.45
C ALA A 13 34.64 -9.45 -18.26
N GLY A 14 35.65 -8.79 -17.69
CA GLY A 14 36.88 -8.44 -18.40
C GLY A 14 36.68 -7.40 -19.53
N THR A 15 35.57 -6.68 -19.53
CA THR A 15 35.22 -5.74 -20.60
C THR A 15 35.94 -4.39 -20.40
N PRO A 16 36.63 -3.85 -21.42
CA PRO A 16 37.24 -2.53 -21.33
C PRO A 16 36.18 -1.41 -21.42
N VAL A 17 36.50 -0.23 -20.90
CA VAL A 17 35.60 0.95 -20.89
C VAL A 17 35.17 1.34 -22.31
N GLU A 18 36.06 1.17 -23.27
CA GLU A 18 35.87 1.50 -24.69
C GLU A 18 34.75 0.67 -25.32
N GLU A 19 34.62 -0.61 -24.96
CA GLU A 19 33.55 -1.47 -25.50
C GLU A 19 32.17 -1.06 -24.97
N ILE A 20 32.08 -0.61 -23.71
CA ILE A 20 30.82 -0.08 -23.16
C ILE A 20 30.44 1.22 -23.86
N VAL A 21 31.40 2.13 -24.07
CA VAL A 21 31.17 3.39 -24.77
C VAL A 21 30.75 3.15 -26.22
N LYS A 22 31.38 2.19 -26.90
CA LYS A 22 31.01 1.78 -28.24
C LYS A 22 29.58 1.23 -28.29
N ALA A 23 29.19 0.39 -27.34
CA ALA A 23 27.83 -0.12 -27.22
C ALA A 23 26.80 1.00 -26.96
N ALA A 24 27.17 2.01 -26.17
CA ALA A 24 26.33 3.19 -25.96
C ALA A 24 26.12 3.97 -27.27
N GLY A 25 27.17 4.13 -28.08
CA GLY A 25 27.08 4.79 -29.38
C GLY A 25 26.14 4.10 -30.37
N VAL A 26 26.07 2.75 -30.35
CA VAL A 26 25.15 1.97 -31.20
C VAL A 26 23.68 2.32 -30.94
N ILE A 27 23.33 2.70 -29.71
CA ILE A 27 21.97 3.08 -29.33
C ILE A 27 21.75 4.59 -29.28
N GLY A 28 22.67 5.37 -29.87
CA GLY A 28 22.55 6.83 -30.00
C GLY A 28 22.94 7.62 -28.74
N LEU A 29 23.65 7.00 -27.79
CA LEU A 29 24.13 7.69 -26.59
C LEU A 29 25.57 8.18 -26.78
N GLU A 30 25.79 9.48 -26.54
CA GLU A 30 27.12 10.09 -26.62
C GLU A 30 27.91 9.96 -25.31
N TRP A 31 28.12 8.72 -24.88
CA TRP A 31 28.99 8.47 -23.72
C TRP A 31 30.46 8.60 -24.11
N THR A 32 31.29 9.00 -23.15
CA THR A 32 32.74 9.09 -23.35
C THR A 32 33.47 8.21 -22.34
N PRO A 33 34.69 7.71 -22.65
CA PRO A 33 35.48 6.94 -21.69
C PRO A 33 35.77 7.72 -20.41
N VAL A 34 35.97 9.04 -20.55
CA VAL A 34 36.16 9.97 -19.43
C VAL A 34 34.92 10.03 -18.54
N TRP A 35 33.72 10.12 -19.12
CA TRP A 35 32.47 10.12 -18.37
C TRP A 35 32.27 8.79 -17.62
N LEU A 36 32.47 7.65 -18.30
CA LEU A 36 32.26 6.34 -17.68
C LEU A 36 33.26 6.09 -16.55
N THR A 37 34.53 6.46 -16.75
CA THR A 37 35.56 6.37 -15.71
C THR A 37 35.26 7.27 -14.51
N ALA A 38 34.75 8.49 -14.75
CA ALA A 38 34.33 9.39 -13.67
C ALA A 38 33.13 8.82 -12.90
N LEU A 39 32.19 8.17 -13.61
CA LEU A 39 31.06 7.48 -13.00
C LEU A 39 31.51 6.29 -12.13
N GLU A 40 32.43 5.44 -12.62
CA GLU A 40 33.01 4.32 -11.85
C GLU A 40 33.79 4.76 -10.62
N LYS A 41 34.38 5.96 -10.66
CA LYS A 41 35.05 6.58 -9.50
C LYS A 41 34.08 7.26 -8.53
N GLY A 42 32.81 7.39 -8.90
CA GLY A 42 31.79 8.10 -8.12
C GLY A 42 32.00 9.62 -8.09
N THR A 43 32.82 10.19 -8.98
CA THR A 43 33.04 11.64 -9.07
C THR A 43 31.98 12.34 -9.92
N LYS A 44 31.25 11.58 -10.74
CA LYS A 44 30.12 12.08 -11.54
C LYS A 44 28.89 11.22 -11.29
N SER A 45 27.76 11.88 -11.08
CA SER A 45 26.45 11.23 -10.95
C SER A 45 25.74 11.20 -12.32
N PRO A 46 25.08 10.09 -12.68
CA PRO A 46 24.31 10.01 -13.92
C PRO A 46 22.98 10.75 -13.75
N THR A 47 22.39 11.21 -14.87
CA THR A 47 20.97 11.61 -14.88
C THR A 47 20.07 10.38 -14.74
N ALA A 48 18.76 10.60 -14.54
CA ALA A 48 17.80 9.51 -14.47
C ALA A 48 17.77 8.69 -15.78
N GLU A 49 17.80 9.36 -16.93
CA GLU A 49 17.83 8.74 -18.25
C GLU A 49 19.11 7.92 -18.46
N GLN A 50 20.26 8.45 -18.04
CA GLN A 50 21.54 7.74 -18.10
C GLN A 50 21.55 6.51 -17.18
N LEU A 51 20.97 6.62 -15.99
CA LEU A 51 20.83 5.50 -15.06
C LEU A 51 19.96 4.39 -15.65
N LEU A 52 18.85 4.73 -16.30
CA LEU A 52 17.97 3.79 -16.97
C LEU A 52 18.61 3.17 -18.22
N ALA A 53 19.52 3.88 -18.89
CA ALA A 53 20.24 3.38 -20.05
C ALA A 53 21.37 2.39 -19.69
N LEU A 54 21.96 2.48 -18.49
CA LEU A 54 23.07 1.62 -18.05
C LEU A 54 22.77 0.11 -18.20
N PRO A 55 21.66 -0.44 -17.68
CA PRO A 55 21.35 -1.86 -17.84
C PRO A 55 21.31 -2.31 -19.30
N VAL A 56 20.80 -1.46 -20.20
CA VAL A 56 20.68 -1.75 -21.64
C VAL A 56 22.06 -1.84 -22.29
N VAL A 57 22.90 -0.81 -22.08
CA VAL A 57 24.27 -0.77 -22.64
C VAL A 57 25.14 -1.87 -22.06
N LEU A 58 25.03 -2.13 -20.76
CA LEU A 58 25.81 -3.17 -20.08
C LEU A 58 25.40 -4.56 -20.55
N THR A 59 24.11 -4.81 -20.74
CA THR A 59 23.64 -6.08 -21.30
C THR A 59 24.23 -6.33 -22.69
N ALA A 60 24.27 -5.29 -23.53
CA ALA A 60 24.83 -5.39 -24.87
C ALA A 60 26.36 -5.60 -24.88
N SER A 61 27.08 -5.03 -23.92
CA SER A 61 28.55 -5.06 -23.87
C SER A 61 29.15 -6.21 -23.05
N LEU A 62 28.43 -6.72 -22.05
CA LEU A 62 28.90 -7.82 -21.18
C LEU A 62 28.41 -9.20 -21.67
N GLY A 63 27.45 -9.24 -22.61
CA GLY A 63 26.96 -10.49 -23.20
C GLY A 63 26.03 -11.30 -22.29
N HIS A 64 25.60 -10.73 -21.16
CA HIS A 64 24.59 -11.31 -20.28
C HIS A 64 23.65 -10.23 -19.76
N ARG A 65 22.46 -10.64 -19.30
CA ARG A 65 21.45 -9.70 -18.80
C ARG A 65 21.96 -8.97 -17.57
N ILE A 66 21.90 -7.64 -17.61
CA ILE A 66 22.09 -6.75 -16.48
C ILE A 66 20.78 -6.01 -16.21
N THR A 67 20.42 -5.92 -14.95
CA THR A 67 19.25 -5.19 -14.46
C THR A 67 19.68 -3.97 -13.66
N LEU A 68 18.74 -3.05 -13.44
CA LEU A 68 18.98 -1.92 -12.53
C LEU A 68 19.17 -2.40 -11.08
N ALA A 69 18.58 -3.54 -10.70
CA ALA A 69 18.79 -4.16 -9.40
C ALA A 69 20.26 -4.60 -9.20
N ASP A 70 20.90 -5.16 -10.23
CA ASP A 70 22.33 -5.55 -10.17
C ASP A 70 23.25 -4.34 -9.92
N LEU A 71 22.91 -3.19 -10.50
CA LEU A 71 23.63 -1.93 -10.32
C LEU A 71 23.43 -1.31 -8.93
N LEU A 72 22.29 -1.57 -8.30
CA LEU A 72 21.92 -1.07 -6.97
C LEU A 72 22.15 -2.11 -5.86
N ALA A 73 22.78 -3.23 -6.16
CA ALA A 73 23.06 -4.28 -5.19
C ALA A 73 23.96 -3.77 -4.04
N GLY A 74 23.71 -4.26 -2.82
CA GLY A 74 24.53 -3.97 -1.65
C GLY A 74 23.71 -3.86 -0.38
N GLU A 75 24.39 -3.54 0.73
CA GLU A 75 23.77 -3.37 2.05
C GLU A 75 23.95 -1.97 2.63
N ALA A 76 24.88 -1.19 2.06
CA ALA A 76 25.19 0.15 2.56
C ALA A 76 24.00 1.11 2.38
N PRO A 77 23.71 1.97 3.36
CA PRO A 77 22.69 3.01 3.21
C PRO A 77 23.01 3.96 2.03
N VAL A 78 21.98 4.34 1.30
CA VAL A 78 22.02 5.30 0.19
C VAL A 78 21.30 6.57 0.60
N LEU A 79 21.97 7.71 0.45
CA LEU A 79 21.36 9.01 0.69
C LEU A 79 20.46 9.38 -0.50
N LEU A 80 19.16 9.58 -0.25
CA LEU A 80 18.20 10.12 -1.21
C LEU A 80 18.08 11.65 -1.12
N GLY A 81 18.52 12.22 0.00
CA GLY A 81 18.55 13.64 0.27
C GLY A 81 19.50 13.95 1.43
N PRO A 82 19.58 15.23 1.85
CA PRO A 82 20.52 15.68 2.88
C PRO A 82 20.36 14.93 4.21
N GLU A 83 19.13 14.54 4.54
CA GLU A 83 18.80 13.90 5.83
C GLU A 83 18.15 12.51 5.67
N THR A 84 17.99 12.04 4.43
CA THR A 84 17.25 10.81 4.15
C THR A 84 18.18 9.74 3.62
N ALA A 85 18.39 8.70 4.43
CA ALA A 85 19.13 7.50 4.04
C ALA A 85 18.18 6.31 3.93
N VAL A 86 18.28 5.53 2.86
CA VAL A 86 17.52 4.31 2.63
C VAL A 86 18.47 3.13 2.48
N ARG A 87 18.14 1.98 3.08
CA ARG A 87 18.95 0.77 2.90
C ARG A 87 18.92 0.32 1.44
N ALA A 88 20.06 -0.07 0.91
CA ALA A 88 20.23 -0.59 -0.44
C ALA A 88 19.17 -1.63 -0.87
N ARG A 89 18.90 -2.63 -0.04
CA ARG A 89 17.88 -3.66 -0.28
C ARG A 89 16.48 -3.10 -0.57
N HIS A 90 16.14 -1.96 0.01
CA HIS A 90 14.84 -1.34 -0.23
C HIS A 90 14.75 -0.70 -1.63
N LEU A 91 15.88 -0.22 -2.17
CA LEU A 91 15.95 0.23 -3.56
C LEU A 91 15.86 -0.94 -4.53
N HIS A 92 16.41 -2.09 -4.14
CA HIS A 92 16.27 -3.33 -4.90
C HIS A 92 14.79 -3.72 -5.01
N ASP A 93 14.06 -3.82 -3.88
CA ASP A 93 12.62 -4.15 -3.86
C ASP A 93 11.79 -3.17 -4.72
N LEU A 94 12.12 -1.87 -4.65
CA LEU A 94 11.43 -0.83 -5.44
C LEU A 94 11.63 -1.03 -6.95
N VAL A 95 12.83 -1.42 -7.37
CA VAL A 95 13.18 -1.58 -8.79
C VAL A 95 12.72 -2.93 -9.36
N THR A 96 12.62 -3.96 -8.52
CA THR A 96 12.08 -5.28 -8.93
C THR A 96 10.55 -5.32 -8.89
N GLY A 97 9.90 -4.35 -8.23
CA GLY A 97 8.45 -4.32 -8.08
C GLY A 97 7.94 -5.33 -7.05
N GLU A 98 8.81 -5.85 -6.18
CA GLU A 98 8.39 -6.66 -5.06
C GLU A 98 7.63 -5.81 -4.03
N PRO A 99 6.72 -6.39 -3.22
CA PRO A 99 5.95 -5.64 -2.23
C PRO A 99 6.89 -4.86 -1.29
N THR A 100 7.01 -3.56 -1.53
CA THR A 100 7.89 -2.71 -0.74
C THR A 100 7.30 -2.58 0.65
N HIS A 101 8.03 -3.05 1.67
CA HIS A 101 7.75 -2.65 3.04
C HIS A 101 7.89 -1.12 3.10
N PRO A 102 7.05 -0.40 3.87
CA PRO A 102 7.05 1.07 3.90
C PRO A 102 8.48 1.60 4.08
N LEU A 103 8.99 2.21 3.00
CA LEU A 103 10.43 2.48 2.80
C LEU A 103 10.99 3.43 3.86
N ILE A 104 10.12 4.30 4.34
CA ILE A 104 10.34 5.38 5.27
C ILE A 104 8.94 5.62 5.86
N SER A 105 8.81 5.79 7.18
CA SER A 105 7.71 6.62 7.70
C SER A 105 8.02 8.04 7.27
N LEU A 106 7.84 8.34 5.98
CA LEU A 106 7.67 9.73 5.58
C LEU A 106 6.50 10.22 6.43
N PRO A 107 6.56 11.42 7.01
CA PRO A 107 5.34 12.08 7.39
C PRO A 107 4.55 12.16 6.09
N VAL A 108 3.62 11.22 5.89
CA VAL A 108 2.63 11.32 4.85
C VAL A 108 1.95 12.62 5.21
N PRO A 109 2.06 13.69 4.40
CA PRO A 109 1.25 14.86 4.64
C PRO A 109 -0.16 14.30 4.67
N GLU A 110 -0.86 14.47 5.81
CA GLU A 110 -2.20 13.93 5.93
C GLU A 110 -2.94 14.34 4.66
N PRO A 111 -3.49 13.38 3.90
CA PRO A 111 -4.19 13.72 2.68
C PRO A 111 -5.20 14.78 3.06
N ALA A 112 -5.28 15.87 2.27
CA ALA A 112 -6.27 16.91 2.48
C ALA A 112 -7.60 16.24 2.84
N PRO A 113 -8.29 16.66 3.92
CA PRO A 113 -9.30 15.85 4.62
C PRO A 113 -10.37 15.25 3.69
N GLU A 114 -10.62 15.89 2.55
CA GLU A 114 -11.54 15.46 1.50
C GLU A 114 -11.09 14.20 0.72
N VAL A 115 -9.80 14.06 0.38
CA VAL A 115 -9.27 12.92 -0.39
C VAL A 115 -9.08 11.68 0.50
N GLY A 116 -8.68 11.89 1.76
CA GLY A 116 -8.58 10.83 2.76
C GLY A 116 -9.95 10.26 3.15
N ALA A 117 -10.96 11.13 3.28
CA ALA A 117 -12.34 10.71 3.54
C ALA A 117 -12.92 9.89 2.39
N ALA A 118 -12.70 10.32 1.13
CA ALA A 118 -13.21 9.60 -0.04
C ALA A 118 -12.59 8.21 -0.21
N ALA A 119 -11.27 8.08 -0.03
CA ALA A 119 -10.59 6.78 -0.10
C ALA A 119 -11.03 5.82 1.02
N ARG A 120 -11.16 6.32 2.27
CA ARG A 120 -11.68 5.55 3.40
C ARG A 120 -13.15 5.17 3.22
N ALA A 121 -13.96 6.05 2.64
CA ALA A 121 -15.35 5.77 2.30
C ALA A 121 -15.47 4.70 1.20
N ALA A 122 -14.61 4.74 0.18
CA ALA A 122 -14.56 3.74 -0.89
C ALA A 122 -14.13 2.36 -0.38
N GLU A 123 -13.13 2.31 0.52
CA GLU A 123 -12.69 1.08 1.21
C GLU A 123 -13.84 0.46 2.02
N LYS A 124 -14.48 1.25 2.87
CA LYS A 124 -15.63 0.84 3.68
C LYS A 124 -16.79 0.34 2.81
N MET A 125 -17.07 1.04 1.71
CA MET A 125 -18.14 0.66 0.79
C MET A 125 -17.84 -0.67 0.09
N ARG A 126 -16.55 -0.95 -0.18
CA ARG A 126 -16.12 -2.23 -0.72
C ARG A 126 -16.32 -3.36 0.29
N GLU A 127 -15.98 -3.16 1.56
CA GLU A 127 -16.23 -4.15 2.63
C GLU A 127 -17.72 -4.43 2.84
N ILE A 128 -18.56 -3.38 2.86
CA ILE A 128 -20.03 -3.52 2.97
C ILE A 128 -20.61 -4.28 1.78
N ARG A 129 -20.13 -3.99 0.57
CA ARG A 129 -20.56 -4.70 -0.65
C ARG A 129 -20.16 -6.17 -0.62
N HIS A 130 -18.93 -6.50 -0.23
CA HIS A 130 -18.45 -7.88 -0.10
C HIS A 130 -19.16 -8.68 1.00
N ALA A 131 -19.77 -8.01 1.98
CA ALA A 131 -20.56 -8.67 3.02
C ALA A 131 -22.04 -8.83 2.64
N GLY A 132 -22.44 -8.53 1.40
CA GLY A 132 -23.85 -8.63 0.97
C GLY A 132 -24.76 -7.55 1.58
N LEU A 133 -24.19 -6.49 2.15
CA LEU A 133 -24.91 -5.39 2.79
C LEU A 133 -25.12 -4.19 1.84
N GLY A 134 -25.06 -4.40 0.52
CA GLY A 134 -24.98 -3.34 -0.49
C GLY A 134 -26.20 -2.42 -0.67
N ASN A 135 -27.35 -2.72 -0.05
CA ASN A 135 -28.59 -1.94 -0.24
C ASN A 135 -28.91 -0.96 0.91
N ILE A 136 -27.88 -0.46 1.61
CA ILE A 136 -28.06 0.44 2.76
C ILE A 136 -28.10 1.89 2.30
N ASP A 137 -29.06 2.66 2.81
CA ASP A 137 -29.12 4.12 2.62
C ASP A 137 -27.85 4.77 3.21
N MET A 138 -27.09 5.45 2.36
CA MET A 138 -25.87 6.15 2.72
C MET A 138 -26.09 7.13 3.89
N ARG A 139 -27.25 7.81 3.95
CA ARG A 139 -27.57 8.74 5.04
C ARG A 139 -27.78 8.04 6.37
N ALA A 140 -28.41 6.86 6.35
CA ALA A 140 -28.59 6.04 7.54
C ALA A 140 -27.25 5.49 8.05
N LEU A 141 -26.37 5.08 7.12
CA LEU A 141 -25.03 4.60 7.45
C LEU A 141 -24.17 5.70 8.08
N SER A 142 -24.11 6.90 7.49
CA SER A 142 -23.34 8.02 8.05
C SER A 142 -23.85 8.45 9.42
N ARG A 143 -25.17 8.41 9.66
CA ARG A 143 -25.75 8.72 10.98
C ARG A 143 -25.34 7.66 12.02
N ALA A 144 -25.52 6.38 11.69
CA ALA A 144 -25.17 5.30 12.60
C ALA A 144 -23.67 5.27 12.91
N GLU A 145 -22.82 5.65 11.96
CA GLU A 145 -21.38 5.78 12.18
C GLU A 145 -21.04 6.92 13.16
N ALA A 146 -21.69 8.08 13.01
CA ALA A 146 -21.51 9.20 13.94
C ALA A 146 -21.98 8.89 15.38
N GLY A 147 -22.98 8.02 15.52
CA GLY A 147 -23.51 7.55 16.80
C GLY A 147 -22.90 6.25 17.33
N ALA A 148 -21.94 5.64 16.61
CA ALA A 148 -21.33 4.37 17.02
C ALA A 148 -20.33 4.56 18.17
N GLY A 149 -20.24 3.57 19.05
CA GLY A 149 -19.37 3.60 20.21
C GLY A 149 -18.68 2.27 20.49
N ASP A 150 -18.31 2.07 21.77
CA ASP A 150 -17.58 0.87 22.21
C ASP A 150 -18.38 -0.42 22.05
N ALA A 151 -19.72 -0.34 21.99
CA ALA A 151 -20.59 -1.52 21.88
C ALA A 151 -20.38 -2.23 20.54
N GLU A 152 -20.31 -1.46 19.45
CA GLU A 152 -20.08 -1.95 18.09
C GLU A 152 -18.70 -2.57 17.96
N THR A 153 -17.66 -1.93 18.53
CA THR A 153 -16.29 -2.44 18.50
C THR A 153 -16.16 -3.77 19.27
N LYS A 154 -16.80 -3.87 20.45
CA LYS A 154 -16.79 -5.10 21.26
C LYS A 154 -17.56 -6.23 20.57
N LEU A 155 -18.70 -5.93 19.96
CA LEU A 155 -19.48 -6.91 19.23
C LEU A 155 -18.76 -7.40 17.97
N ALA A 156 -18.15 -6.49 17.22
CA ALA A 156 -17.35 -6.81 16.04
C ALA A 156 -16.20 -7.79 16.37
N ARG A 157 -15.45 -7.52 17.46
CA ARG A 157 -14.40 -8.42 17.96
C ARG A 157 -14.93 -9.80 18.34
N LYS A 158 -16.10 -9.87 18.97
CA LYS A 158 -16.73 -11.14 19.37
C LYS A 158 -17.17 -11.97 18.17
N LEU A 159 -17.63 -11.32 17.11
CA LEU A 159 -18.11 -11.97 15.87
C LEU A 159 -17.00 -12.18 14.84
N GLY A 160 -15.79 -11.64 15.06
CA GLY A 160 -14.67 -11.76 14.13
C GLY A 160 -14.87 -10.98 12.83
N VAL A 161 -15.71 -9.94 12.83
CA VAL A 161 -16.05 -9.13 11.65
C VAL A 161 -15.54 -7.69 11.78
N PRO A 162 -15.30 -6.97 10.68
CA PRO A 162 -14.98 -5.55 10.73
C PRO A 162 -16.09 -4.72 11.42
N PRO A 163 -15.74 -3.72 12.27
CA PRO A 163 -16.73 -2.89 12.97
C PRO A 163 -17.74 -2.20 12.05
N ILE A 164 -17.31 -1.83 10.84
CA ILE A 164 -18.17 -1.18 9.85
C ILE A 164 -19.34 -2.09 9.43
N LEU A 165 -19.19 -3.42 9.47
CA LEU A 165 -20.29 -4.34 9.15
C LEU A 165 -21.35 -4.36 10.24
N VAL A 166 -20.94 -4.23 11.52
CA VAL A 166 -21.86 -4.13 12.65
C VAL A 166 -22.63 -2.81 12.58
N ILE A 167 -21.95 -1.70 12.25
CA ILE A 167 -22.56 -0.39 12.06
C ILE A 167 -23.53 -0.41 10.87
N ALA A 168 -23.12 -1.02 9.76
CA ALA A 168 -23.96 -1.18 8.57
C ALA A 168 -25.19 -2.05 8.84
N ALA A 169 -25.06 -3.15 9.60
CA ALA A 169 -26.18 -3.98 10.02
C ALA A 169 -27.14 -3.23 10.95
N ALA A 170 -26.62 -2.45 11.91
CA ALA A 170 -27.44 -1.61 12.79
C ALA A 170 -28.19 -0.51 12.01
N ALA A 171 -27.49 0.16 11.09
CA ALA A 171 -28.09 1.15 10.18
C ALA A 171 -29.19 0.52 9.32
N SER A 172 -29.01 -0.71 8.84
CA SER A 172 -30.01 -1.44 8.06
C SER A 172 -31.24 -1.83 8.88
N LEU A 173 -31.09 -2.15 10.17
CA LEU A 173 -32.18 -2.63 11.01
C LEU A 173 -32.97 -1.48 11.66
N TRP A 174 -32.27 -0.46 12.14
CA TRP A 174 -32.85 0.57 13.00
C TRP A 174 -32.63 2.00 12.48
N GLY A 175 -31.82 2.19 11.43
CA GLY A 175 -31.49 3.51 10.90
C GLY A 175 -30.63 4.37 11.85
N ARG A 176 -30.06 3.75 12.88
CA ARG A 176 -29.24 4.35 13.95
C ARG A 176 -28.24 3.31 14.50
N SER A 177 -27.29 3.74 15.32
CA SER A 177 -26.25 2.85 15.86
C SER A 177 -26.79 1.85 16.89
N LEU A 178 -26.01 0.80 17.19
CA LEU A 178 -26.34 -0.16 18.25
C LEU A 178 -26.32 0.53 19.62
N THR A 179 -25.37 1.44 19.84
CA THR A 179 -25.27 2.23 21.08
C THR A 179 -26.51 3.10 21.27
N GLU A 180 -26.96 3.80 20.22
CA GLU A 180 -28.16 4.65 20.25
C GLU A 180 -29.44 3.83 20.46
N GLU A 181 -29.57 2.68 19.77
CA GLU A 181 -30.71 1.78 19.94
C GLU A 181 -30.76 1.20 21.37
N ARG A 182 -29.61 0.83 21.92
CA ARG A 182 -29.51 0.36 23.31
C ARG A 182 -29.99 1.42 24.28
N ASP A 183 -29.53 2.65 24.12
CA ASP A 183 -29.86 3.75 25.03
C ASP A 183 -31.35 4.13 24.93
N ALA A 184 -31.93 4.09 23.73
CA ALA A 184 -33.36 4.27 23.53
C ALA A 184 -34.20 3.19 24.25
N ARG A 185 -33.84 1.91 24.12
CA ARG A 185 -34.56 0.82 24.79
C ARG A 185 -34.37 0.78 26.30
N LEU A 186 -33.24 1.29 26.80
CA LEU A 186 -33.02 1.47 28.22
C LEU A 186 -33.93 2.57 28.79
N ALA A 187 -34.16 3.64 28.03
CA ALA A 187 -35.11 4.69 28.41
C ALA A 187 -36.57 4.21 28.44
N GLU A 188 -36.91 3.20 27.64
CA GLU A 188 -38.25 2.57 27.60
C GLU A 188 -38.53 1.58 28.76
N GLY A 189 -37.55 1.31 29.63
CA GLY A 189 -37.77 0.61 30.90
C GLY A 189 -37.52 -0.91 30.92
N GLY A 190 -36.56 -1.41 30.13
CA GLY A 190 -36.15 -2.82 30.16
C GLY A 190 -34.88 -3.10 31.00
N THR A 191 -34.64 -4.38 31.30
CA THR A 191 -33.38 -4.79 31.97
C THR A 191 -32.20 -4.76 30.98
N PRO A 192 -31.05 -4.15 31.34
CA PRO A 192 -29.92 -3.97 30.42
C PRO A 192 -29.42 -5.25 29.75
N THR A 193 -29.41 -6.37 30.50
CA THR A 193 -28.92 -7.66 30.00
C THR A 193 -29.85 -8.26 28.95
N ALA A 194 -31.16 -8.15 29.12
CA ALA A 194 -32.14 -8.69 28.17
C ALA A 194 -32.15 -7.90 26.86
N ILE A 195 -32.05 -6.57 26.96
CA ILE A 195 -31.95 -5.66 25.81
C ILE A 195 -30.68 -5.97 25.00
N ASN A 196 -29.51 -6.01 25.64
CA ASN A 196 -28.24 -6.29 24.96
C ASN A 196 -28.23 -7.65 24.27
N ARG A 197 -28.81 -8.69 24.91
CA ARG A 197 -28.91 -10.01 24.29
C ARG A 197 -29.74 -9.97 23.02
N LYS A 198 -30.92 -9.33 23.07
CA LYS A 198 -31.82 -9.22 21.91
C LYS A 198 -31.17 -8.46 20.76
N LEU A 199 -30.57 -7.29 21.03
CA LEU A 199 -29.89 -6.49 20.01
C LEU A 199 -28.71 -7.24 19.36
N THR A 200 -27.96 -8.00 20.16
CA THR A 200 -26.86 -8.84 19.65
C THR A 200 -27.37 -9.96 18.76
N THR A 201 -28.47 -10.62 19.15
CA THR A 201 -29.12 -11.66 18.33
C THR A 201 -29.61 -11.08 17.01
N ASP A 202 -30.33 -9.96 17.04
CA ASP A 202 -30.89 -9.30 15.85
C ASP A 202 -29.78 -8.93 14.85
N LEU A 203 -28.64 -8.41 15.34
CA LEU A 203 -27.49 -8.08 14.49
C LEU A 203 -26.79 -9.31 13.91
N THR A 204 -26.65 -10.38 14.70
CA THR A 204 -26.01 -11.62 14.24
C THR A 204 -26.83 -12.25 13.11
N VAL A 205 -28.16 -12.32 13.28
CA VAL A 205 -29.08 -12.83 12.26
C VAL A 205 -28.97 -12.00 10.97
N ARG A 206 -28.98 -10.67 11.09
CA ARG A 206 -28.88 -9.79 9.91
C ARG A 206 -27.56 -9.94 9.14
N LEU A 207 -26.45 -10.15 9.86
CA LEU A 207 -25.14 -10.38 9.25
C LEU A 207 -25.09 -11.75 8.54
N GLU A 208 -25.66 -12.79 9.14
CA GLU A 208 -25.77 -14.12 8.52
C GLU A 208 -26.65 -14.09 7.25
N GLU A 209 -27.76 -13.36 7.27
CA GLU A 209 -28.62 -13.14 6.10
C GLU A 209 -27.89 -12.42 4.96
N ALA A 210 -27.05 -11.43 5.30
CA ALA A 210 -26.27 -10.69 4.31
C ALA A 210 -25.23 -11.59 3.61
N VAL A 211 -24.53 -12.44 4.38
CA VAL A 211 -23.55 -13.39 3.85
C VAL A 211 -24.21 -14.44 2.94
N ARG A 212 -25.41 -14.90 3.30
CA ARG A 212 -26.19 -15.84 2.47
C ARG A 212 -26.67 -15.20 1.17
N ALA A 213 -27.10 -13.95 1.21
CA ALA A 213 -27.55 -13.22 0.02
C ALA A 213 -26.43 -13.01 -1.00
N ASP A 214 -25.19 -12.76 -0.56
CA ASP A 214 -24.01 -12.62 -1.45
C ASP A 214 -23.61 -13.95 -2.12
N THR A 215 -23.73 -15.06 -1.40
CA THR A 215 -23.35 -16.39 -1.91
C THR A 215 -24.33 -16.94 -2.95
N GLY A 216 -25.61 -16.52 -2.89
CA GLY A 216 -26.65 -16.93 -3.85
C GLY A 216 -26.70 -16.14 -5.16
N GLN A 217 -25.85 -15.13 -5.32
CA GLN A 217 -25.83 -14.23 -6.47
C GLN A 217 -24.57 -14.39 -7.36
N ARG A 218 -23.75 -15.42 -7.06
CA ARG A 218 -22.62 -15.91 -7.87
C ARG A 218 -23.00 -17.16 -8.65
#